data_AF-A0AAV8CBB1-F1
#
_entry.id   AF-A0AAV8CBB1-F1
#
_cell.length_a   1.000
_cell.length_b   1.000
_cell.length_c   1.000
_cell.angle_alpha   90.00
_cell.angle_beta   90.00
_cell.angle_gamma   90.00
#
_symmetry.space_group_name_H-M   'P 1'
#
loop_
_entity.id
_entity.type
_entity.pdbx_description
1 polymer ?
#
loop_
_entity_poly.entity_id
_entity_poly.type
_entity_poly.pdbx_seq_one_letter_code
_entity_poly.pdbx_strand_id
1 'polypeptide(L)'
;MKLEMTVKQRNGDSIDEETGVPRLLPAAPPLCLVGADVASEEPLHPPVNFAMVEDGIYRSGFPEPSNFPFLQTLKLRSIIYLCPESYPQANVEFLKSNGIKLFQFAIEGSKEPFVKIPEDTIREALKVLLDDRNHPLLIHCRRGKVSYNYFFQAFVPTSHCKLLLFYIMVPTLAITGIINVVLNLKHWFFFIPTNYFLLIVIFQHRTGVLVGCYRKLQKWCLASVIDEYLRFAAAKARISDQRFMESFDISGLKPLARAC
;
A
#
# COMPACT_ATOMS: atom_id res chain seq x y z
N MET A 1 -37.93 -40.08 32.57
CA MET A 1 -36.64 -40.02 33.29
C MET A 1 -36.62 -38.69 34.03
N LYS A 2 -36.63 -38.76 35.37
CA LYS A 2 -36.96 -37.70 36.33
C LYS A 2 -35.65 -37.11 36.89
N LEU A 3 -35.62 -35.81 37.20
CA LEU A 3 -34.86 -35.13 38.28
C LEU A 3 -35.04 -33.60 38.08
N GLU A 4 -36.11 -33.01 38.61
CA GLU A 4 -36.25 -32.40 39.96
C GLU A 4 -35.50 -31.05 40.13
N MET A 5 -36.31 -30.00 40.24
CA MET A 5 -35.99 -28.69 40.80
C MET A 5 -35.95 -28.78 42.32
N THR A 6 -35.08 -28.02 43.01
CA THR A 6 -35.40 -27.54 44.36
C THR A 6 -34.71 -26.21 44.68
N VAL A 7 -35.52 -25.16 44.66
CA VAL A 7 -35.31 -23.87 45.33
C VAL A 7 -35.53 -24.08 46.82
N LYS A 8 -34.71 -23.44 47.67
CA LYS A 8 -35.01 -23.31 49.11
C LYS A 8 -34.77 -21.88 49.57
N GLN A 9 -35.87 -21.18 49.84
CA GLN A 9 -35.98 -19.90 50.52
C GLN A 9 -35.71 -20.03 52.03
N ARG A 10 -35.39 -18.88 52.68
CA ARG A 10 -35.92 -18.39 53.97
C ARG A 10 -35.41 -16.93 54.15
N ASN A 11 -36.28 -15.91 54.06
CA ASN A 11 -37.07 -15.22 55.13
C ASN A 11 -36.16 -14.56 56.18
N GLY A 12 -36.33 -13.33 56.68
CA GLY A 12 -37.23 -12.16 56.59
C GLY A 12 -36.37 -11.00 57.19
N ASP A 13 -36.72 -9.73 57.36
CA ASP A 13 -37.97 -9.04 57.68
C ASP A 13 -37.65 -7.52 57.54
N SER A 14 -38.67 -6.69 57.28
CA SER A 14 -38.55 -5.22 57.06
C SER A 14 -39.16 -4.44 58.21
N ILE A 15 -38.49 -3.40 58.76
CA ILE A 15 -39.11 -2.24 59.47
C ILE A 15 -38.21 -0.98 59.34
N ASP A 16 -38.65 -0.04 58.50
CA ASP A 16 -38.93 1.41 58.65
C ASP A 16 -38.04 2.41 59.46
N GLU A 17 -37.72 3.51 58.76
CA GLU A 17 -37.57 4.95 59.14
C GLU A 17 -36.89 5.42 60.45
N GLU A 18 -35.86 6.28 60.35
CA GLU A 18 -35.96 7.75 60.66
C GLU A 18 -34.59 8.48 60.70
N THR A 19 -34.50 9.54 59.88
CA THR A 19 -33.94 10.89 60.12
C THR A 19 -32.52 11.16 60.68
N GLY A 20 -31.75 12.00 59.97
CA GLY A 20 -30.74 12.90 60.57
C GLY A 20 -29.43 13.07 59.77
N VAL A 21 -29.08 14.31 59.38
CA VAL A 21 -28.03 14.73 58.44
C VAL A 21 -26.57 14.61 59.00
N PRO A 22 -25.48 14.90 58.23
CA PRO A 22 -24.39 14.01 57.86
C PRO A 22 -23.13 14.05 58.77
N ARG A 23 -22.35 12.96 58.86
CA ARG A 23 -20.98 12.99 59.41
C ARG A 23 -19.93 12.85 58.29
N LEU A 24 -19.17 13.93 58.10
CA LEU A 24 -17.89 13.93 57.40
C LEU A 24 -16.98 12.83 57.96
N LEU A 25 -16.57 11.88 57.11
CA LEU A 25 -15.49 10.94 57.44
C LEU A 25 -14.14 11.56 57.03
N PRO A 26 -13.07 11.32 57.82
CA PRO A 26 -11.79 12.00 57.70
C PRO A 26 -10.99 11.55 56.47
N ALA A 27 -10.16 12.47 55.97
CA ALA A 27 -9.28 12.29 54.82
C ALA A 27 -8.43 11.02 54.92
N ALA A 28 -8.46 10.21 53.85
CA ALA A 28 -7.56 9.08 53.67
C ALA A 28 -6.10 9.57 53.53
N PRO A 29 -5.11 8.81 54.05
CA PRO A 29 -3.70 9.17 54.00
C PRO A 29 -3.15 9.17 52.56
N PRO A 30 -2.06 9.90 52.28
CA PRO A 30 -1.54 10.06 50.92
C PRO A 30 -1.01 8.74 50.38
N LEU A 31 -1.59 8.26 49.28
CA LEU A 31 -1.11 7.10 48.53
C LEU A 31 0.23 7.44 47.86
N CYS A 32 1.29 6.73 48.26
CA CYS A 32 2.53 6.65 47.50
C CYS A 32 2.43 5.57 46.42
N LEU A 33 2.60 6.01 45.17
CA LEU A 33 3.31 5.40 44.03
C LEU A 33 2.90 4.00 43.53
N VAL A 34 2.41 3.94 42.29
CA VAL A 34 3.04 3.14 41.22
C VAL A 34 2.94 3.95 39.92
N GLY A 35 4.08 4.35 39.37
CA GLY A 35 4.15 4.87 38.00
C GLY A 35 3.77 3.75 37.04
N ALA A 36 2.59 3.86 36.43
CA ALA A 36 2.29 3.10 35.23
C ALA A 36 3.05 3.77 34.09
N ASP A 37 4.15 3.15 33.66
CA ASP A 37 4.74 3.42 32.36
C ASP A 37 3.66 3.14 31.31
N VAL A 38 2.95 4.19 30.90
CA VAL A 38 2.14 4.16 29.70
C VAL A 38 3.13 4.17 28.54
N ALA A 39 3.63 2.99 28.18
CA ALA A 39 4.31 2.80 26.92
C ALA A 39 3.31 3.21 25.83
N SER A 40 3.52 4.39 25.25
CA SER A 40 2.79 4.81 24.08
C SER A 40 3.11 3.81 22.97
N GLU A 41 2.19 2.89 22.69
CA GLU A 41 2.26 2.01 21.53
C GLU A 41 2.32 2.91 20.29
N GLU A 42 3.52 3.14 19.76
CA GLU A 42 3.68 3.92 18.54
C GLU A 42 2.89 3.24 17.41
N PRO A 43 2.06 3.98 16.66
CA PRO A 43 1.24 3.40 15.61
C PRO A 43 2.13 2.74 14.55
N LEU A 44 1.95 1.43 14.37
CA LEU A 44 2.69 0.68 13.36
C LEU A 44 2.15 0.99 11.96
N HIS A 45 3.05 1.37 11.06
CA HIS A 45 2.68 1.77 9.70
C HIS A 45 3.08 0.70 8.68
N PRO A 46 2.11 -0.04 8.09
CA PRO A 46 2.42 -0.99 7.03
C PRO A 46 2.92 -0.27 5.76
N PRO A 47 3.75 -0.94 4.93
CA PRO A 47 4.14 -0.38 3.65
C PRO A 47 2.94 -0.14 2.73
N VAL A 48 3.11 0.73 1.75
CA VAL A 48 2.08 1.02 0.74
C VAL A 48 1.59 -0.26 0.06
N ASN A 49 0.29 -0.42 -0.15
CA ASN A 49 -0.32 -1.63 -0.76
C ASN A 49 0.03 -2.94 -0.04
N PHE A 50 0.32 -2.88 1.26
CA PHE A 50 0.48 -4.08 2.07
C PHE A 50 -0.84 -4.87 2.13
N ALA A 51 -0.77 -6.17 1.90
CA ALA A 51 -1.86 -7.10 2.12
C ALA A 51 -1.35 -8.52 2.33
N MET A 52 -2.14 -9.35 3.00
CA MET A 52 -1.92 -10.79 3.04
C MET A 52 -2.45 -11.43 1.75
N VAL A 53 -1.66 -12.30 1.13
CA VAL A 53 -2.05 -13.09 -0.05
C VAL A 53 -2.58 -14.43 0.41
N GLU A 54 -1.83 -15.11 1.27
CA GLU A 54 -2.19 -16.35 1.95
C GLU A 54 -1.54 -16.33 3.33
N ASP A 55 -1.91 -17.27 4.20
CA ASP A 55 -1.25 -17.41 5.49
C ASP A 55 0.26 -17.55 5.31
N GLY A 56 1.03 -16.75 6.04
CA GLY A 56 2.49 -16.67 5.87
C GLY A 56 3.00 -16.02 4.58
N ILE A 57 2.13 -15.61 3.63
CA ILE A 57 2.51 -14.94 2.38
C ILE A 57 1.92 -13.54 2.31
N TYR A 58 2.80 -12.54 2.26
CA TYR A 58 2.43 -11.13 2.20
C TYR A 58 2.87 -10.49 0.89
N ARG A 59 2.16 -9.44 0.49
CA ARG A 59 2.53 -8.56 -0.61
C ARG A 59 2.65 -7.13 -0.13
N SER A 60 3.53 -6.35 -0.74
CA SER A 60 3.56 -4.91 -0.54
C SER A 60 4.19 -4.14 -1.70
N GLY A 61 4.08 -2.83 -1.58
CA GLY A 61 4.97 -1.85 -2.15
C GLY A 61 6.38 -1.89 -1.56
N PHE A 62 7.22 -0.94 -1.94
CA PHE A 62 8.59 -0.88 -1.43
C PHE A 62 8.60 -0.48 0.06
N PRO A 63 9.20 -1.27 0.96
CA PRO A 63 9.28 -0.91 2.37
C PRO A 63 10.25 0.24 2.63
N GLU A 64 9.79 1.26 3.35
CA GLU A 64 10.62 2.35 3.85
C GLU A 64 10.99 2.11 5.32
N PRO A 65 12.02 2.79 5.87
CA PRO A 65 12.44 2.60 7.25
C PRO A 65 11.33 2.80 8.30
N SER A 66 10.37 3.69 8.02
CA SER A 66 9.18 3.90 8.86
C SER A 66 8.27 2.66 8.96
N ASN A 67 8.40 1.71 8.02
CA ASN A 67 7.63 0.47 8.02
C ASN A 67 8.34 -0.68 8.75
N PHE A 68 9.62 -0.53 9.10
CA PHE A 68 10.41 -1.60 9.70
C PHE A 68 9.82 -2.13 11.02
N PRO A 69 9.34 -1.28 11.95
CA PRO A 69 8.68 -1.77 13.16
C PRO A 69 7.47 -2.66 12.85
N PHE A 70 6.66 -2.29 11.86
CA PHE A 70 5.55 -3.12 11.40
C PHE A 70 6.03 -4.45 10.81
N LEU A 71 7.06 -4.44 9.95
CA LEU A 71 7.58 -5.66 9.34
C LEU A 71 8.21 -6.62 10.36
N GLN A 72 8.72 -6.12 11.48
CA GLN A 72 9.22 -6.96 12.57
C GLN A 72 8.12 -7.79 13.22
N THR A 73 6.89 -7.28 13.30
CA THR A 73 5.77 -8.03 13.89
C THR A 73 5.39 -9.26 13.07
N LEU A 74 5.63 -9.21 11.75
CA LEU A 74 5.38 -10.33 10.83
C LEU A 74 6.40 -11.46 10.97
N LYS A 75 7.54 -11.23 11.65
CA LYS A 75 8.63 -12.21 11.85
C LYS A 75 9.03 -12.90 10.54
N LEU A 76 9.19 -12.10 9.48
CA LEU A 76 9.52 -12.58 8.15
C LEU A 76 10.81 -13.39 8.18
N ARG A 77 10.82 -14.50 7.43
CA ARG A 77 12.02 -15.32 7.20
C ARG A 77 12.69 -14.94 5.90
N SER A 78 11.91 -14.51 4.90
CA SER A 78 12.45 -14.13 3.61
C SER A 78 11.66 -13.04 2.90
N ILE A 79 12.30 -12.42 1.92
CA ILE A 79 11.71 -11.41 1.04
C ILE A 79 12.01 -11.76 -0.41
N ILE A 80 10.98 -11.69 -1.26
CA ILE A 80 11.11 -11.69 -2.72
C ILE A 80 11.09 -10.24 -3.21
N TYR A 81 12.19 -9.81 -3.83
CA TYR A 81 12.34 -8.48 -4.39
C TYR A 81 12.45 -8.53 -5.91
N LEU A 82 11.45 -7.96 -6.61
CA LEU A 82 11.27 -8.16 -8.05
C LEU A 82 11.96 -7.09 -8.93
N CYS A 83 12.88 -6.29 -8.40
CA CYS A 83 13.45 -5.17 -9.15
C CYS A 83 14.96 -5.33 -9.40
N PRO A 84 15.48 -4.84 -10.54
CA PRO A 84 16.90 -4.94 -10.88
C PRO A 84 17.79 -4.01 -10.04
N GLU A 85 17.23 -2.94 -9.47
CA GLU A 85 18.00 -1.96 -8.71
C GLU A 85 18.56 -2.57 -7.43
N SER A 86 19.75 -2.15 -7.02
CA SER A 86 20.35 -2.59 -5.75
C SER A 86 19.44 -2.28 -4.56
N TYR A 87 19.44 -3.18 -3.56
CA TYR A 87 18.64 -3.01 -2.37
C TYR A 87 19.26 -1.90 -1.48
N PRO A 88 18.49 -0.88 -1.05
CA PRO A 88 19.03 0.23 -0.25
C PRO A 88 19.67 -0.24 1.05
N GLN A 89 20.73 0.46 1.46
CA GLN A 89 21.56 0.08 2.59
C GLN A 89 20.78 -0.10 3.91
N ALA A 90 19.88 0.84 4.22
CA ALA A 90 19.04 0.74 5.42
C ALA A 90 18.18 -0.53 5.44
N ASN A 91 17.65 -0.93 4.28
CA ASN A 91 16.88 -2.15 4.17
C ASN A 91 17.80 -3.38 4.27
N VAL A 92 18.99 -3.36 3.67
CA VAL A 92 19.98 -4.45 3.80
C VAL A 92 20.36 -4.69 5.27
N GLU A 93 20.60 -3.61 6.02
CA GLU A 93 20.89 -3.68 7.45
C GLU A 93 19.73 -4.26 8.24
N PHE A 94 18.51 -3.83 7.94
CA PHE A 94 17.29 -4.40 8.53
C PHE A 94 17.15 -5.90 8.25
N LEU A 95 17.41 -6.36 7.01
CA LEU A 95 17.35 -7.79 6.70
C LEU A 95 18.40 -8.58 7.49
N LYS A 96 19.63 -8.06 7.57
CA LYS A 96 20.71 -8.70 8.30
C LYS A 96 20.40 -8.80 9.79
N SER A 97 19.93 -7.73 10.42
CA SER A 97 19.64 -7.71 11.86
C SER A 97 18.48 -8.62 12.25
N ASN A 98 17.53 -8.87 11.35
CA ASN A 98 16.39 -9.75 11.58
C ASN A 98 16.55 -11.15 10.98
N GLY A 99 17.72 -11.48 10.40
CA GLY A 99 17.98 -12.80 9.81
C GLY A 99 17.12 -13.12 8.57
N ILE A 100 16.68 -12.09 7.84
CA ILE A 100 15.77 -12.22 6.70
C ILE A 100 16.56 -12.48 5.42
N LYS A 101 16.24 -13.56 4.72
CA LYS A 101 16.86 -13.92 3.44
C LYS A 101 16.25 -13.12 2.28
N LEU A 102 17.06 -12.45 1.49
CA LEU A 102 16.62 -11.74 0.28
C LEU A 102 16.76 -12.62 -0.97
N PHE A 103 15.68 -12.78 -1.72
CA PHE A 103 15.66 -13.37 -3.05
C PHE A 103 15.36 -12.29 -4.08
N GLN A 104 16.37 -11.89 -4.84
CA GLN A 104 16.23 -10.84 -5.86
C GLN A 104 16.02 -11.44 -7.25
N PHE A 105 14.95 -11.01 -7.91
CA PHE A 105 14.61 -11.40 -9.26
C PHE A 105 14.48 -10.13 -10.11
N ALA A 106 15.50 -9.87 -10.92
CA ALA A 106 15.55 -8.68 -11.76
C ALA A 106 14.53 -8.78 -12.90
N ILE A 107 13.39 -8.10 -12.75
CA ILE A 107 12.44 -7.89 -13.85
C ILE A 107 12.56 -6.43 -14.27
N GLU A 108 13.08 -6.21 -15.47
CA GLU A 108 13.25 -4.86 -16.00
C GLU A 108 11.90 -4.15 -16.20
N GLY A 109 11.88 -2.86 -15.85
CA GLY A 109 10.77 -1.97 -16.14
C GLY A 109 10.99 -1.28 -17.47
N SER A 110 10.53 -1.88 -18.56
CA SER A 110 10.52 -1.22 -19.88
C SER A 110 9.19 -0.50 -20.14
N LYS A 111 9.22 0.45 -21.08
CA LYS A 111 8.04 1.17 -21.57
C LYS A 111 7.21 0.24 -22.47
N GLU A 112 5.88 0.33 -22.40
CA GLU A 112 5.02 -0.28 -23.43
C GLU A 112 5.36 0.32 -24.80
N PRO A 113 5.30 -0.47 -25.90
CA PRO A 113 4.68 -1.79 -26.06
C PRO A 113 5.62 -3.01 -25.91
N PHE A 114 6.90 -2.82 -25.59
CA PHE A 114 7.92 -3.89 -25.66
C PHE A 114 8.21 -4.60 -24.33
N VAL A 115 7.30 -4.52 -23.36
CA VAL A 115 7.49 -5.13 -22.04
C VAL A 115 7.23 -6.64 -22.12
N LYS A 116 8.30 -7.43 -22.25
CA LYS A 116 8.25 -8.86 -21.95
C LYS A 116 8.65 -9.07 -20.50
N ILE A 117 7.69 -9.49 -19.67
CA ILE A 117 8.02 -10.07 -18.36
C ILE A 117 8.68 -11.43 -18.65
N PRO A 118 9.92 -11.65 -18.21
CA PRO A 118 10.59 -12.92 -18.43
C PRO A 118 9.87 -14.01 -17.64
N GLU A 119 9.32 -14.98 -18.37
CA GLU A 119 8.56 -16.10 -17.80
C GLU A 119 9.42 -16.92 -16.83
N ASP A 120 10.67 -17.17 -17.21
CA ASP A 120 11.63 -17.93 -16.40
C ASP A 120 11.87 -17.27 -15.04
N THR A 121 12.01 -15.94 -15.00
CA THR A 121 12.18 -15.19 -13.75
C THR A 121 10.96 -15.32 -12.84
N ILE A 122 9.75 -15.27 -13.41
CA ILE A 122 8.51 -15.51 -12.63
C ILE A 122 8.47 -16.95 -12.13
N ARG A 123 8.89 -17.92 -12.95
CA ARG A 123 8.93 -19.34 -12.58
C ARG A 123 9.90 -19.60 -11.43
N GLU A 124 11.10 -19.02 -11.45
CA GLU A 124 12.06 -19.13 -10.34
C GLU A 124 11.55 -18.43 -9.07
N ALA A 125 10.90 -17.27 -9.20
CA ALA A 125 10.28 -16.60 -8.06
C ALA A 125 9.14 -17.43 -7.46
N LEU A 126 8.33 -18.10 -8.29
CA LEU A 126 7.29 -19.02 -7.83
C LEU A 126 7.86 -20.23 -7.09
N LYS A 127 9.01 -20.77 -7.51
CA LYS A 127 9.67 -21.88 -6.78
C LYS A 127 10.06 -21.47 -5.36
N VAL A 128 10.57 -20.25 -5.19
CA VAL A 128 10.88 -19.70 -3.85
C VAL A 128 9.60 -19.49 -3.05
N LEU A 129 8.56 -18.97 -3.69
CA LEU A 129 7.27 -18.70 -3.05
C LEU A 129 6.58 -19.99 -2.57
N LEU A 130 6.66 -21.07 -3.35
CA LEU A 130 6.06 -22.37 -3.05
C LEU A 130 6.85 -23.19 -2.01
N ASP A 131 8.04 -22.76 -1.61
CA ASP A 131 8.82 -23.48 -0.61
C ASP A 131 8.52 -22.92 0.79
N ASP A 132 7.76 -23.69 1.57
CA ASP A 132 7.30 -23.32 2.92
C ASP A 132 8.45 -22.99 3.89
N ARG A 133 9.66 -23.51 3.63
CA ARG A 133 10.84 -23.19 4.43
C ARG A 133 11.25 -21.72 4.31
N ASN A 134 10.71 -20.99 3.35
CA ASN A 134 10.93 -19.55 3.17
C ASN A 134 9.89 -18.70 3.91
N HIS A 135 8.84 -19.30 4.48
CA HIS A 135 7.72 -18.59 5.10
C HIS A 135 7.97 -18.30 6.59
N PRO A 136 7.44 -17.19 7.16
CA PRO A 136 6.64 -16.16 6.50
C PRO A 136 7.44 -15.29 5.52
N LEU A 137 6.86 -14.99 4.36
CA LEU A 137 7.53 -14.37 3.21
C LEU A 137 6.80 -13.10 2.77
N LEU A 138 7.57 -12.04 2.44
CA LEU A 138 7.04 -10.83 1.83
C LEU A 138 7.47 -10.70 0.36
N ILE A 139 6.51 -10.53 -0.54
CA ILE A 139 6.74 -10.20 -1.95
C ILE A 139 6.62 -8.69 -2.12
N HIS A 140 7.65 -8.04 -2.64
CA HIS A 140 7.53 -6.63 -2.99
C HIS A 140 8.29 -6.22 -4.25
N CYS A 141 7.89 -5.05 -4.76
CA CYS A 141 8.58 -4.37 -5.84
C CYS A 141 8.74 -2.89 -5.50
N ARG A 142 9.18 -2.07 -6.45
CA ARG A 142 9.45 -0.64 -6.27
C ARG A 142 8.20 0.24 -6.01
N ARG A 143 7.02 -0.35 -5.83
CA ARG A 143 5.75 0.40 -5.76
C ARG A 143 5.59 1.10 -4.40
N GLY A 144 6.29 2.21 -4.18
CA GLY A 144 6.20 3.04 -2.97
C GLY A 144 6.72 4.47 -3.18
N LYS A 145 7.68 4.68 -4.08
CA LYS A 145 8.03 6.03 -4.55
C LYS A 145 7.16 6.40 -5.74
N VAL A 146 6.09 7.16 -5.50
CA VAL A 146 5.74 8.17 -6.51
C VAL A 146 6.90 9.16 -6.46
N SER A 147 7.78 9.13 -7.46
CA SER A 147 8.80 10.17 -7.59
C SER A 147 8.11 11.45 -8.06
N TYR A 148 7.32 12.07 -7.18
CA TYR A 148 6.90 13.46 -7.34
C TYR A 148 8.13 14.40 -7.37
N ASN A 149 9.30 13.91 -6.94
CA ASN A 149 10.57 14.64 -7.03
C ASN A 149 11.00 14.98 -8.46
N TYR A 150 10.63 14.21 -9.49
CA TYR A 150 10.90 14.61 -10.88
C TYR A 150 9.91 15.66 -11.41
N PHE A 151 8.78 15.88 -10.75
CA PHE A 151 7.83 16.92 -11.15
C PHE A 151 8.18 18.28 -10.52
N PHE A 152 8.78 18.29 -9.32
CA PHE A 152 9.20 19.54 -8.67
C PHE A 152 10.56 20.07 -9.11
N GLN A 153 11.45 19.24 -9.66
CA GLN A 153 12.76 19.70 -10.13
C GLN A 153 12.73 20.36 -11.52
N ALA A 154 11.59 20.29 -12.22
CA ALA A 154 11.31 21.06 -13.43
C ALA A 154 10.62 22.41 -13.16
N PHE A 155 10.33 22.72 -11.88
CA PHE A 155 9.71 23.98 -11.46
C PHE A 155 10.55 24.65 -10.37
N VAL A 156 11.86 24.75 -10.61
CA VAL A 156 12.68 25.80 -9.98
C VAL A 156 12.68 26.97 -10.97
N PRO A 157 11.91 28.04 -10.74
CA PRO A 157 12.06 29.25 -11.52
C PRO A 157 13.41 29.85 -11.12
N THR A 158 14.45 29.59 -11.91
CA THR A 158 15.67 30.37 -11.84
C THR A 158 15.29 31.83 -12.06
N SER A 159 15.73 32.66 -11.10
CA SER A 159 15.58 34.10 -10.99
C SER A 159 15.46 34.80 -12.35
N HIS A 160 14.37 35.55 -12.53
CA HIS A 160 14.15 36.75 -13.37
C HIS A 160 12.70 36.74 -13.89
N CYS A 161 11.73 37.04 -13.01
CA CYS A 161 10.47 37.71 -13.37
C CYS A 161 9.62 37.91 -12.10
N LYS A 162 10.08 38.79 -11.21
CA LYS A 162 9.13 39.60 -10.45
C LYS A 162 8.76 40.76 -11.37
N LEU A 163 7.58 40.72 -11.97
CA LEU A 163 6.60 41.82 -11.93
C LEU A 163 5.36 41.43 -12.75
N LEU A 164 4.21 41.88 -12.27
CA LEU A 164 2.88 41.82 -12.89
C LEU A 164 1.98 40.63 -12.53
N LEU A 165 1.61 40.59 -11.24
CA LEU A 165 0.20 40.50 -10.88
C LEU A 165 -0.17 41.76 -10.11
N PHE A 166 -0.67 42.78 -10.80
CA PHE A 166 -1.58 43.79 -10.24
C PHE A 166 -2.29 44.47 -11.42
N TYR A 167 -3.45 43.94 -11.81
CA TYR A 167 -4.42 44.66 -12.64
C TYR A 167 -5.78 44.56 -11.95
N ILE A 168 -6.03 45.46 -11.00
CA ILE A 168 -7.38 45.86 -10.58
C ILE A 168 -7.38 47.38 -10.46
N MET A 169 -8.43 47.99 -11.02
CA MET A 169 -8.79 49.41 -11.09
C MET A 169 -7.99 50.28 -12.09
N VAL A 170 -8.58 50.55 -13.26
CA VAL A 170 -9.01 51.90 -13.71
C VAL A 170 -10.18 51.75 -14.70
N PRO A 171 -11.25 52.57 -14.60
CA PRO A 171 -12.44 52.48 -15.44
C PRO A 171 -12.34 53.31 -16.74
N THR A 172 -13.25 53.00 -17.67
CA THR A 172 -13.79 53.85 -18.76
C THR A 172 -12.97 54.15 -20.02
N LEU A 173 -13.70 54.02 -21.15
CA LEU A 173 -13.51 54.60 -22.50
C LEU A 173 -12.52 53.91 -23.45
N ALA A 174 -13.08 53.05 -24.33
CA ALA A 174 -12.91 53.08 -25.80
C ALA A 174 -13.17 51.69 -26.43
N ILE A 175 -14.42 51.23 -26.38
CA ILE A 175 -14.91 50.19 -27.31
C ILE A 175 -15.43 50.91 -28.54
N THR A 176 -14.60 51.07 -29.58
CA THR A 176 -14.98 51.12 -31.01
C THR A 176 -13.74 51.35 -31.86
N GLY A 177 -12.89 50.32 -31.97
CA GLY A 177 -11.71 50.40 -32.84
C GLY A 177 -10.94 49.09 -33.02
N ILE A 178 -11.13 48.12 -32.12
CA ILE A 178 -10.35 46.86 -32.15
C ILE A 178 -11.15 45.69 -32.74
N ILE A 179 -12.46 45.85 -32.98
CA ILE A 179 -13.29 44.78 -33.56
C ILE A 179 -12.90 44.47 -35.03
N ASN A 180 -12.28 45.40 -35.76
CA ASN A 180 -11.93 45.20 -37.17
C ASN A 180 -10.50 44.68 -37.42
N VAL A 181 -9.66 44.53 -36.39
CA VAL A 181 -8.35 43.83 -36.51
C VAL A 181 -8.48 42.34 -36.13
N VAL A 182 -9.52 41.99 -35.37
CA VAL A 182 -9.75 40.61 -34.88
C VAL A 182 -10.43 39.71 -35.92
N LEU A 183 -10.94 40.26 -37.04
CA LEU A 183 -11.61 39.48 -38.09
C LEU A 183 -10.72 39.03 -39.25
N ASN A 184 -9.38 39.23 -39.18
CA ASN A 184 -8.52 38.78 -40.27
C ASN A 184 -7.13 38.27 -39.85
N LEU A 185 -7.09 37.48 -38.78
CA LEU A 185 -6.02 36.49 -38.57
C LEU A 185 -6.68 35.22 -38.02
N LYS A 186 -7.19 34.42 -38.95
CA LYS A 186 -7.52 33.02 -38.76
C LYS A 186 -6.29 32.31 -38.20
N HIS A 187 -6.18 32.12 -36.88
CA HIS A 187 -5.52 30.95 -36.29
C HIS A 187 -5.57 30.83 -34.76
N TRP A 188 -6.32 31.65 -34.02
CA TRP A 188 -6.51 31.44 -32.59
C TRP A 188 -7.92 30.94 -32.29
N PHE A 189 -8.30 29.87 -33.00
CA PHE A 189 -9.24 28.93 -32.44
C PHE A 189 -8.56 28.33 -31.20
N PHE A 190 -9.26 28.45 -30.10
CA PHE A 190 -8.97 27.88 -28.79
C PHE A 190 -8.84 26.36 -28.91
N PHE A 191 -7.69 25.89 -29.38
CA PHE A 191 -7.30 24.49 -29.36
C PHE A 191 -6.40 24.33 -28.15
N ILE A 192 -7.01 24.08 -26.99
CA ILE A 192 -6.29 23.57 -25.83
C ILE A 192 -5.68 22.24 -26.28
N PRO A 193 -4.35 22.09 -26.39
CA PRO A 193 -3.79 20.78 -26.62
C PRO A 193 -3.83 20.04 -25.29
N THR A 194 -4.77 19.11 -25.17
CA THR A 194 -4.95 18.10 -24.12
C THR A 194 -3.79 17.09 -24.07
N ASN A 195 -2.54 17.56 -24.08
CA ASN A 195 -1.36 16.70 -24.10
C ASN A 195 -0.49 16.75 -22.83
N TYR A 196 -1.06 17.19 -21.71
CA TYR A 196 -0.42 17.07 -20.39
C TYR A 196 -1.07 16.04 -19.46
N PHE A 197 -1.93 15.16 -19.98
CA PHE A 197 -2.57 14.10 -19.18
C PHE A 197 -1.94 12.70 -19.35
N LEU A 198 -0.90 12.54 -20.17
CA LEU A 198 -0.27 11.24 -20.41
C LEU A 198 1.19 11.18 -19.91
N LEU A 199 1.43 11.76 -18.75
CA LEU A 199 2.58 11.41 -17.91
C LEU A 199 2.11 10.48 -16.78
N ILE A 200 1.31 9.47 -17.14
CA ILE A 200 1.20 8.26 -16.33
C ILE A 200 2.58 7.63 -16.40
N VAL A 201 3.45 7.96 -15.44
CA VAL A 201 4.68 7.21 -15.21
C VAL A 201 4.27 5.74 -15.19
N ILE A 202 4.74 4.99 -16.18
CA ILE A 202 4.31 3.64 -16.52
C ILE A 202 4.87 2.72 -15.44
N PHE A 203 4.19 2.62 -14.30
CA PHE A 203 4.56 1.79 -13.14
C PHE A 203 4.24 0.32 -13.42
N GLN A 204 5.21 -0.57 -13.25
CA GLN A 204 5.03 -2.01 -13.51
C GLN A 204 4.54 -2.71 -12.24
N HIS A 205 3.56 -3.61 -12.36
CA HIS A 205 3.01 -4.38 -11.24
C HIS A 205 3.55 -5.81 -11.20
N ARG A 206 4.88 -5.91 -11.07
CA ARG A 206 5.61 -7.19 -10.96
C ARG A 206 5.07 -8.08 -9.85
N THR A 207 4.81 -7.51 -8.67
CA THR A 207 4.17 -8.23 -7.55
C THR A 207 2.79 -8.76 -7.92
N GLY A 208 2.00 -7.98 -8.67
CA GLY A 208 0.66 -8.38 -9.09
C GLY A 208 0.70 -9.57 -10.06
N VAL A 209 1.64 -9.56 -11.00
CA VAL A 209 1.83 -10.68 -11.95
C VAL A 209 2.27 -11.95 -11.24
N LEU A 210 3.24 -11.86 -10.32
CA LEU A 210 3.69 -13.03 -9.56
C LEU A 210 2.55 -13.61 -8.71
N VAL A 211 1.82 -12.75 -7.98
CA VAL A 211 0.66 -13.18 -7.18
C VAL A 211 -0.43 -13.77 -8.07
N GLY A 212 -0.69 -13.19 -9.24
CA GLY A 212 -1.69 -13.74 -10.16
C GLY A 212 -1.32 -15.12 -10.71
N CYS A 213 -0.05 -15.34 -11.07
CA CYS A 213 0.45 -16.67 -11.43
C CYS A 213 0.33 -17.65 -10.25
N TYR A 214 0.58 -17.20 -9.03
CA TYR A 214 0.39 -17.99 -7.82
C TYR A 214 -1.09 -18.39 -7.61
N ARG A 215 -2.05 -17.46 -7.75
CA ARG A 215 -3.50 -17.78 -7.72
C ARG A 215 -3.93 -18.78 -8.79
N LYS A 216 -3.31 -18.72 -9.98
CA LYS A 216 -3.54 -19.69 -11.05
C LYS A 216 -3.10 -21.10 -10.64
N LEU A 217 -2.01 -21.24 -9.88
CA LEU A 217 -1.59 -22.52 -9.29
C LEU A 217 -2.59 -23.02 -8.25
N GLN A 218 -3.18 -22.11 -7.48
CA GLN A 218 -4.29 -22.39 -6.56
C GLN A 218 -5.63 -22.70 -7.27
N LYS A 219 -5.63 -22.81 -8.61
CA LYS A 219 -6.82 -23.12 -9.45
C LYS A 219 -7.92 -22.05 -9.40
N TRP A 220 -7.58 -20.80 -9.11
CA TRP A 220 -8.55 -19.70 -9.26
C TRP A 220 -8.93 -19.50 -10.72
N CYS A 221 -10.16 -19.05 -10.98
CA CYS A 221 -10.57 -18.68 -12.34
C CYS A 221 -9.88 -17.37 -12.75
N LEU A 222 -9.56 -17.23 -14.04
CA LEU A 222 -8.83 -16.07 -14.55
C LEU A 222 -9.52 -14.73 -14.20
N ALA A 223 -10.86 -14.71 -14.20
CA ALA A 223 -11.62 -13.52 -13.82
C ALA A 223 -11.32 -13.06 -12.37
N SER A 224 -11.31 -13.98 -11.40
CA SER A 224 -10.97 -13.65 -10.01
C SER A 224 -9.51 -13.25 -9.83
N VAL A 225 -8.60 -13.88 -10.59
CA VAL A 225 -7.18 -13.49 -10.61
C VAL A 225 -7.02 -12.05 -11.11
N ILE A 226 -7.69 -11.72 -12.21
CA ILE A 226 -7.66 -10.38 -12.79
C ILE A 226 -8.33 -9.37 -11.83
N ASP A 227 -9.45 -9.70 -11.20
CA ASP A 227 -10.10 -8.82 -10.21
C ASP A 227 -9.15 -8.46 -9.06
N GLU A 228 -8.47 -9.46 -8.48
CA GLU A 228 -7.47 -9.22 -7.43
C GLU A 228 -6.33 -8.33 -7.96
N TYR A 229 -5.80 -8.63 -9.15
CA TYR A 229 -4.77 -7.80 -9.79
C TYR A 229 -5.25 -6.34 -9.94
N LEU A 230 -6.45 -6.12 -10.50
CA LEU A 230 -7.02 -4.81 -10.75
C LEU A 230 -7.25 -4.03 -9.45
N ARG A 231 -7.69 -4.70 -8.39
CA ARG A 231 -7.90 -4.09 -7.07
C ARG A 231 -6.62 -3.43 -6.54
N PHE A 232 -5.49 -4.12 -6.68
CA PHE A 232 -4.20 -3.55 -6.26
C PHE A 232 -3.61 -2.63 -7.31
N ALA A 233 -3.75 -2.92 -8.61
CA ALA A 233 -3.19 -2.12 -9.69
C ALA A 233 -3.89 -0.75 -9.84
N ALA A 234 -5.18 -0.67 -9.54
CA ALA A 234 -6.04 0.50 -9.68
C ALA A 234 -5.84 1.18 -11.05
N ALA A 235 -5.70 2.50 -11.09
CA ALA A 235 -5.51 3.29 -12.32
C ALA A 235 -4.24 2.96 -13.14
N LYS A 236 -3.39 2.05 -12.66
CA LYS A 236 -2.11 1.66 -13.29
C LYS A 236 -2.12 0.22 -13.81
N ALA A 237 -3.29 -0.41 -13.88
CA ALA A 237 -3.47 -1.73 -14.46
C ALA A 237 -3.05 -1.78 -15.93
N ARG A 238 -2.32 -2.83 -16.32
CA ARG A 238 -1.91 -3.05 -17.71
C ARG A 238 -2.61 -4.26 -18.30
N ILE A 239 -2.91 -4.17 -19.59
CA ILE A 239 -3.46 -5.29 -20.37
C ILE A 239 -2.35 -6.32 -20.66
N SER A 240 -1.11 -5.87 -20.84
CA SER A 240 0.06 -6.73 -21.06
C SER A 240 0.27 -7.71 -19.90
N ASP A 241 0.19 -7.23 -18.66
CA ASP A 241 0.24 -8.05 -17.44
C ASP A 241 -0.90 -9.10 -17.40
N GLN A 242 -2.12 -8.70 -17.78
CA GLN A 242 -3.28 -9.61 -17.81
C GLN A 242 -3.12 -10.72 -18.85
N ARG A 243 -2.69 -10.37 -20.07
CA ARG A 243 -2.41 -11.33 -21.14
C ARG A 243 -1.29 -12.29 -20.73
N PHE A 244 -0.26 -11.81 -20.04
CA PHE A 244 0.79 -12.66 -19.51
C PHE A 244 0.23 -13.68 -18.51
N MET A 245 -0.61 -13.25 -17.56
CA MET A 245 -1.24 -14.17 -16.59
C MET A 245 -2.14 -15.20 -17.27
N GLU A 246 -2.87 -14.79 -18.32
CA GLU A 246 -3.68 -15.67 -19.15
C GLU A 246 -2.83 -16.74 -19.85
N SER A 247 -1.73 -16.35 -20.51
CA SER A 247 -0.88 -17.25 -21.30
C SER A 247 0.13 -18.06 -20.48
N PHE A 248 0.39 -17.70 -19.22
CA PHE A 248 1.41 -18.35 -18.39
C PHE A 248 1.14 -19.85 -18.17
N ASP A 249 2.09 -20.72 -18.53
CA ASP A 249 1.96 -22.17 -18.33
C ASP A 249 2.40 -22.61 -16.93
N ILE A 250 1.43 -23.17 -16.20
CA ILE A 250 1.58 -23.69 -14.83
C ILE A 250 2.04 -25.15 -14.78
N SER A 251 2.06 -25.87 -15.91
CA SER A 251 2.23 -27.33 -15.93
C SER A 251 3.52 -27.81 -15.25
N GLY A 252 4.63 -27.10 -15.47
CA GLY A 252 5.92 -27.40 -14.84
C GLY A 252 6.04 -27.11 -13.34
N LEU A 253 5.06 -26.42 -12.73
CA LEU A 253 5.07 -26.04 -11.30
C LEU A 253 4.08 -26.86 -10.45
N LYS A 254 3.14 -27.57 -11.08
CA LYS A 254 2.15 -28.43 -10.39
C LYS A 254 2.77 -29.49 -9.47
N PRO A 255 3.91 -30.13 -9.79
CA PRO A 255 4.51 -31.10 -8.88
C PRO A 255 4.94 -30.47 -7.55
N LEU A 256 5.41 -29.23 -7.58
CA LEU A 256 5.88 -28.50 -6.39
C LEU A 256 4.70 -28.06 -5.53
N ALA A 257 3.63 -27.55 -6.15
CA ALA A 257 2.44 -27.09 -5.46
C ALA A 257 1.60 -28.21 -4.79
N ARG A 258 1.91 -29.49 -5.04
CA ARG A 258 1.26 -30.65 -4.40
C ARG A 258 2.05 -31.20 -3.20
N ALA A 259 3.29 -30.75 -3.02
CA ALA A 259 4.17 -31.20 -1.95
C ALA A 259 4.00 -30.39 -0.66
N CYS A 260 3.22 -29.31 -0.72
CA CYS A 260 2.80 -28.47 0.38
C CYS A 260 1.36 -28.82 0.81
#